data_AF-U7QYX7-F1
#
_entry.id   AF-U7QYX7-F1
#
_cell.length_a   1.000
_cell.length_b   1.000
_cell.length_c   1.000
_cell.angle_alpha   90.00
_cell.angle_beta   90.00
_cell.angle_gamma   90.00
#
_symmetry.space_group_name_H-M   'P 1'
#
loop_
_entity.id
_entity.type
_entity.pdbx_description
1 polymer ?
#
loop_
_entity_poly.entity_id
_entity_poly.type
_entity_poly.pdbx_seq_one_letter_code
_entity_poly.pdbx_strand_id
1 'polypeptide(L)'
;NKPKKMDKIIELYMKEGFCLSSGAYMGHLMGIQGQFYPAVFFYRLLTEKRIRINRPDSKYMPQESYDFIQSLPSSLTHWIKIYFITINISGTCFFISLITSLCHKYSYLLN
;
A
#
# COMPACT_ATOMS: atom_id res chain seq x y z
N ASN A 1 -16.04 -7.68 2.24
CA ASN A 1 -14.79 -7.77 3.05
C ASN A 1 -13.62 -7.15 2.29
N LYS A 2 -12.78 -6.37 2.96
CA LYS A 2 -11.61 -5.68 2.36
C LYS A 2 -10.65 -6.64 1.63
N PRO A 3 -10.31 -7.83 2.18
CA PRO A 3 -9.54 -8.86 1.46
C PRO A 3 -10.08 -9.18 0.07
N LYS A 4 -11.37 -9.56 0.00
CA LYS A 4 -12.04 -9.89 -1.26
C LYS A 4 -12.07 -8.72 -2.25
N LYS A 5 -12.09 -7.48 -1.78
CA LYS A 5 -12.01 -6.29 -2.66
C LYS A 5 -10.59 -6.09 -3.21
N MET A 6 -9.55 -6.35 -2.41
CA MET A 6 -8.16 -6.29 -2.86
C MET A 6 -7.87 -7.35 -3.92
N ASP A 7 -8.24 -8.60 -3.65
CA ASP A 7 -8.04 -9.71 -4.58
C ASP A 7 -8.71 -9.43 -5.93
N LYS A 8 -9.93 -8.88 -5.90
CA LYS A 8 -10.65 -8.47 -7.12
C LYS A 8 -9.93 -7.38 -7.90
N ILE A 9 -9.31 -6.40 -7.24
CA ILE A 9 -8.55 -5.34 -7.92
C ILE A 9 -7.29 -5.92 -8.56
N ILE A 10 -6.59 -6.81 -7.84
CA ILE A 10 -5.41 -7.52 -8.36
C ILE A 10 -5.77 -8.34 -9.59
N GLU A 11 -6.86 -9.11 -9.52
CA GLU A 11 -7.35 -9.94 -10.62
C GLU A 11 -7.67 -9.08 -11.84
N LEU A 12 -8.45 -8.00 -11.67
CA LEU A 12 -8.77 -7.07 -12.77
C LEU A 12 -7.50 -6.45 -13.37
N TYR A 13 -6.57 -6.01 -12.53
CA TYR A 13 -5.32 -5.38 -12.95
C TYR A 13 -4.43 -6.34 -13.76
N MET A 14 -4.29 -7.58 -13.30
CA MET A 14 -3.51 -8.60 -14.00
C MET A 14 -4.19 -9.10 -15.28
N LYS A 15 -5.53 -9.15 -15.30
CA LYS A 15 -6.30 -9.55 -16.48
C LYS A 15 -6.12 -8.59 -17.66
N GLU A 16 -5.98 -7.29 -17.38
CA GLU A 16 -5.63 -6.27 -18.38
C GLU A 16 -4.15 -6.32 -18.82
N GLY A 17 -3.36 -7.27 -18.30
CA GLY A 17 -1.95 -7.45 -18.64
C GLY A 17 -0.99 -6.57 -17.85
N PHE A 18 -1.47 -5.78 -16.88
CA PHE A 18 -0.60 -4.98 -16.03
C PHE A 18 0.12 -5.84 -14.99
N CYS A 19 1.38 -5.50 -14.71
CA CYS A 19 2.19 -6.22 -13.73
C CYS A 19 2.23 -5.50 -12.39
N LEU A 20 2.08 -6.26 -11.31
CA LEU A 20 2.34 -5.77 -9.96
C LEU A 20 3.83 -5.48 -9.77
N SER A 21 4.14 -4.53 -8.89
CA SER A 21 5.49 -4.43 -8.33
C SER A 21 5.84 -5.70 -7.55
N SER A 22 7.12 -6.07 -7.47
CA SER A 22 7.57 -7.28 -6.75
C SER A 22 7.07 -7.31 -5.29
N GLY A 23 7.07 -6.17 -4.60
CA GLY A 23 6.54 -6.07 -3.24
C GLY A 23 5.04 -6.29 -3.15
N ALA A 24 4.27 -5.74 -4.10
CA ALA A 24 2.82 -5.97 -4.15
C ALA A 24 2.49 -7.42 -4.48
N TYR A 25 3.22 -8.03 -5.41
CA TYR A 25 3.07 -9.44 -5.75
C TYR A 25 3.38 -10.34 -4.54
N MET A 26 4.50 -10.10 -3.85
CA MET A 26 4.87 -10.88 -2.67
C MET A 26 3.88 -10.71 -1.52
N GLY A 27 3.37 -9.49 -1.29
CA GLY A 27 2.33 -9.26 -0.28
C GLY A 27 1.00 -9.91 -0.61
N HIS A 28 0.64 -10.02 -1.89
CA HIS A 28 -0.54 -10.79 -2.30
C HIS A 28 -0.39 -12.28 -1.96
N LEU A 29 0.79 -12.87 -2.19
CA LEU A 29 1.06 -14.29 -1.88
C LEU A 29 1.03 -14.59 -0.37
N MET A 30 1.33 -13.61 0.49
CA MET A 30 1.28 -13.74 1.95
C MET A 30 -0.15 -13.66 2.52
N GLY A 31 -1.18 -13.59 1.67
CA GLY A 31 -2.58 -13.55 2.09
C GLY A 31 -2.89 -12.30 2.93
N ILE A 32 -3.71 -12.46 3.98
CA ILE A 32 -4.21 -11.32 4.78
C ILE A 32 -3.06 -10.50 5.40
N GLN A 33 -1.98 -11.15 5.84
CA GLN A 33 -0.85 -10.49 6.49
C GLN A 33 -0.05 -9.60 5.53
N GLY A 34 -0.03 -9.94 4.24
CA GLY A 34 0.71 -9.18 3.22
C GLY A 34 -0.12 -8.12 2.49
N GLN A 35 -1.42 -7.98 2.79
CA GLN A 35 -2.31 -7.04 2.09
C GLN A 35 -1.89 -5.58 2.17
N PHE A 36 -1.03 -5.22 3.12
CA PHE A 36 -0.43 -3.89 3.17
C PHE A 36 0.34 -3.56 1.88
N TYR A 37 1.14 -4.47 1.34
CA TYR A 37 1.96 -4.16 0.17
C TYR A 37 1.13 -3.88 -1.11
N PRO A 38 0.14 -4.71 -1.49
CA PRO A 38 -0.81 -4.36 -2.56
C PRO A 38 -1.55 -3.06 -2.28
N ALA A 39 -1.99 -2.82 -1.03
CA ALA A 39 -2.72 -1.59 -0.69
C ALA A 39 -1.87 -0.34 -0.89
N VAL A 40 -0.60 -0.35 -0.48
CA VAL A 40 0.34 0.77 -0.72
C VAL A 40 0.58 0.97 -2.21
N PHE A 41 0.72 -0.11 -2.96
CA PHE A 41 0.94 -0.07 -4.41
C PHE A 41 -0.26 0.59 -5.12
N PHE A 42 -1.48 0.10 -4.90
CA PHE A 42 -2.67 0.67 -5.53
C PHE A 42 -3.00 2.07 -4.99
N TYR A 43 -2.70 2.37 -3.73
CA TYR A 43 -2.80 3.73 -3.20
C TYR A 43 -1.93 4.71 -3.99
N ARG A 44 -0.69 4.31 -4.32
CA ARG A 44 0.22 5.14 -5.13
C ARG A 44 -0.31 5.34 -6.55
N LEU A 45 -0.86 4.30 -7.18
CA LEU A 45 -1.50 4.43 -8.49
C LEU A 45 -2.72 5.38 -8.43
N LEU A 46 -3.59 5.23 -7.43
CA LEU A 46 -4.77 6.08 -7.21
C LEU A 46 -4.45 7.55 -6.84
N THR A 47 -3.20 7.85 -6.52
CA THR A 47 -2.74 9.20 -6.15
C THR A 47 -1.68 9.71 -7.10
N GLU A 48 -1.51 9.05 -8.25
CA GLU A 48 -0.54 9.41 -9.31
C GLU A 48 0.91 9.55 -8.81
N LYS A 49 1.21 8.87 -7.70
CA LYS A 49 2.57 8.86 -7.16
C LYS A 49 3.43 7.98 -8.04
N ARG A 50 4.46 8.58 -8.64
CA ARG A 50 5.42 7.88 -9.50
C ARG A 50 5.99 6.65 -8.80
N ILE A 51 5.74 5.48 -9.39
CA ILE A 51 6.30 4.20 -8.96
C ILE A 51 7.48 3.89 -9.87
N ARG A 52 8.67 3.76 -9.27
CA ARG A 52 9.85 3.29 -9.98
C ARG A 52 9.74 1.79 -10.20
N ILE A 53 9.95 1.38 -11.44
CA ILE A 53 10.09 -0.03 -11.81
C ILE A 53 11.46 -0.21 -12.44
N ASN A 54 12.15 -1.30 -12.12
CA ASN A 54 13.42 -1.63 -12.77
C ASN A 54 13.13 -2.53 -13.98
N ARG A 55 12.34 -2.03 -14.94
CA ARG A 55 12.22 -2.71 -16.22
C ARG A 55 13.28 -2.17 -17.21
N PRO A 56 13.74 -2.99 -18.17
CA PRO A 56 14.74 -2.57 -19.15
C PRO A 56 14.26 -1.43 -20.05
N ASP A 57 12.96 -1.37 -20.32
CA ASP A 57 12.28 -0.46 -21.25
C ASP A 57 11.78 0.82 -20.59
N SER A 58 11.52 0.81 -19.27
CA SER A 58 11.07 1.99 -18.54
C SER A 58 11.51 1.98 -17.08
N LYS A 59 11.96 3.15 -16.61
CA LYS A 59 12.30 3.42 -15.21
C LYS A 59 11.05 3.57 -14.31
N TYR A 60 9.89 3.84 -14.90
CA TYR A 60 8.66 4.14 -14.16
C TYR A 60 7.48 3.34 -14.67
N MET A 61 6.49 3.15 -13.80
CA MET A 61 5.24 2.51 -14.18
C MET A 61 4.60 3.25 -15.37
N PRO A 62 4.10 2.55 -16.40
CA PRO A 62 3.39 3.17 -17.53
C PRO A 62 2.14 3.93 -17.07
N GLN A 63 1.81 5.00 -17.78
CA GLN A 63 0.65 5.85 -17.45
C GLN A 63 -0.67 5.07 -17.48
N GLU A 64 -0.81 4.12 -18.41
CA GLU A 64 -1.96 3.23 -18.56
C GLU A 64 -2.33 2.49 -17.27
N SER A 65 -1.35 2.15 -16.43
CA SER A 65 -1.60 1.52 -15.12
C SER A 65 -2.28 2.44 -14.13
N TYR A 66 -1.98 3.74 -14.18
CA TYR A 66 -2.63 4.75 -13.33
C TYR A 66 -4.05 5.00 -13.84
N ASP A 67 -4.19 5.22 -15.15
CA ASP A 67 -5.47 5.52 -15.79
C ASP A 67 -6.47 4.38 -15.57
N PHE A 68 -6.02 3.12 -15.71
CA PHE A 68 -6.86 1.95 -15.45
C PHE A 68 -7.37 1.93 -14.00
N ILE A 69 -6.48 2.06 -13.01
CA ILE A 69 -6.88 2.01 -11.61
C ILE A 69 -7.80 3.17 -11.22
N GLN A 70 -7.62 4.34 -11.84
CA GLN A 70 -8.50 5.49 -11.64
C GLN A 70 -9.87 5.31 -12.30
N SER A 71 -9.95 4.56 -13.40
CA SER A 71 -11.22 4.24 -14.07
C SER A 71 -12.09 3.24 -13.30
N LEU A 72 -11.52 2.49 -12.34
CA LEU A 72 -12.28 1.55 -11.52
C LEU A 72 -13.31 2.26 -10.64
N PRO A 73 -14.48 1.63 -10.37
CA PRO A 73 -15.51 2.23 -9.53
C PRO A 73 -15.01 2.65 -8.15
N SER A 74 -15.40 3.83 -7.68
CA SER A 74 -15.04 4.34 -6.35
C SER A 74 -15.46 3.38 -5.21
N SER A 75 -16.58 2.66 -5.38
CA SER A 75 -17.03 1.62 -4.45
C SER A 75 -16.00 0.48 -4.24
N LEU A 76 -15.12 0.29 -5.23
CA LEU A 76 -14.04 -0.68 -5.23
C LEU A 76 -12.72 -0.08 -4.77
N THR A 77 -12.41 1.19 -5.02
CA THR A 77 -11.08 1.77 -4.76
C THR A 77 -11.00 2.68 -3.54
N HIS A 78 -12.11 3.33 -3.13
CA HIS A 78 -12.11 4.35 -2.07
C HIS A 78 -11.62 3.82 -0.71
N TRP A 79 -11.94 2.58 -0.39
CA TRP A 79 -11.51 1.95 0.86
C TRP A 79 -9.99 1.81 0.97
N ILE A 80 -9.24 1.78 -0.14
CA ILE A 80 -7.77 1.72 -0.15
C ILE A 80 -7.19 3.01 0.43
N LYS A 81 -7.75 4.16 0.06
CA LYS A 81 -7.33 5.47 0.59
C LYS A 81 -7.55 5.54 2.10
N ILE A 82 -8.74 5.15 2.55
CA ILE A 82 -9.06 5.09 3.98
C ILE A 82 -8.10 4.14 4.70
N TYR A 83 -7.92 2.93 4.18
CA TYR A 83 -7.04 1.92 4.77
C TYR A 83 -5.60 2.41 4.91
N PHE A 84 -5.04 3.04 3.87
CA PHE A 84 -3.69 3.60 3.90
C PHE A 84 -3.57 4.72 4.95
N ILE A 85 -4.54 5.62 5.03
CA ILE A 85 -4.50 6.69 6.04
C ILE A 85 -4.59 6.10 7.45
N THR A 86 -5.53 5.20 7.70
CA THR A 86 -5.73 4.58 9.02
C THR A 86 -4.48 3.85 9.50
N ILE A 87 -3.81 3.07 8.65
CA ILE A 87 -2.62 2.32 9.07
C ILE A 87 -1.42 3.22 9.36
N ASN A 88 -1.25 4.33 8.61
CA ASN A 88 -0.19 5.30 8.88
C ASN A 88 -0.43 6.08 10.17
N ILE A 89 -1.68 6.48 10.46
CA ILE A 89 -2.05 7.11 11.73
C ILE A 89 -1.79 6.14 12.89
N SER A 90 -2.30 4.91 12.77
CA SER A 90 -2.10 3.87 13.80
C SER A 90 -0.63 3.59 14.06
N GLY A 91 0.18 3.47 13.00
CA GLY A 91 1.62 3.26 13.12
C GLY A 91 2.31 4.42 13.83
N THR A 92 1.99 5.65 13.43
CA THR A 92 2.54 6.87 14.05
C THR A 92 2.23 6.94 15.54
N CYS A 93 0.97 6.72 15.93
CA CYS A 93 0.56 6.69 17.33
C CYS A 93 1.32 5.62 18.12
N PHE A 94 1.46 4.41 17.57
CA PHE A 94 2.20 3.33 18.20
C PHE A 94 3.68 3.69 18.42
N PHE A 95 4.35 4.26 17.43
CA PHE A 95 5.75 4.69 17.56
C PHE A 95 5.93 5.79 18.61
N ILE A 96 5.03 6.77 18.65
CA ILE A 96 5.07 7.83 19.67
C ILE A 96 4.94 7.21 21.06
N SER A 97 3.95 6.34 21.29
CA SER A 97 3.77 5.68 22.58
C SER A 97 4.99 4.83 22.98
N LEU A 98 5.61 4.14 22.03
CA LEU A 98 6.82 3.34 22.28
C LEU A 98 8.00 4.23 22.67
N ILE A 99 8.23 5.34 21.95
CA ILE A 99 9.27 6.31 22.28
C ILE A 99 9.02 6.93 23.65
N THR A 100 7.80 7.38 23.95
CA THR A 100 7.46 7.95 25.27
C THR A 100 7.70 6.93 26.39
N SER A 101 7.30 5.67 26.18
CA SER A 101 7.55 4.60 27.16
C SER A 101 9.03 4.33 27.36
N LEU A 102 9.84 4.35 26.29
CA LEU A 102 11.29 4.20 26.39
C LEU A 102 11.90 5.40 27.11
N CYS A 103 11.54 6.64 26.77
CA CYS A 103 12.02 7.83 27.46
C CYS A 103 11.69 7.80 28.95
N HIS A 104 10.46 7.40 29.32
CA HIS A 104 10.08 7.23 30.73
C HIS A 104 10.88 6.11 31.42
N LYS A 105 11.16 5.02 30.71
CA LYS A 105 11.97 3.92 31.25
C LYS A 105 13.43 4.31 31.39
N TYR A 106 14.01 5.15 30.53
CA TYR A 106 15.43 5.49 30.59
C TYR A 106 15.71 6.86 31.25
N SER A 107 14.67 7.59 31.65
CA SER A 107 14.82 8.89 32.33
C SER A 107 15.54 8.80 33.67
N TYR A 108 15.45 7.66 34.38
CA TYR A 108 16.17 7.45 35.64
C TYR A 108 17.66 7.13 35.47
N LEU A 109 18.14 6.84 34.24
CA LEU A 109 19.56 6.61 33.95
C LEU A 109 20.30 7.89 33.52
N LEU A 110 19.56 8.95 33.24
CA LEU A 110 20.05 10.27 32.86
C LEU A 110 20.07 11.27 34.03
N ASN A 111 19.65 10.82 35.22
CA ASN A 111 19.58 11.58 36.47
C ASN A 111 20.50 10.92 37.50
#